data_AF-A0A1Y5DKN7-F1
#
_entry.id   AF-A0A1Y5DKN7-F1
#
_cell.length_a   1.000
_cell.length_b   1.000
_cell.length_c   1.000
_cell.angle_alpha   90.00
_cell.angle_beta   90.00
_cell.angle_gamma   90.00
#
_symmetry.space_group_name_H-M   'P 1'
#
loop_
_entity.id
_entity.type
_entity.pdbx_description
1 polymer ?
#
loop_
_entity_poly.entity_id
_entity_poly.type
_entity_poly.pdbx_seq_one_letter_code
_entity_poly.pdbx_strand_id
1 'polypeptide(L)'
;MKVNSNLDTVLNSDFIIVLGSLLDETHQELTSSVKKARELNNADVVYMHPIDDKKIKNMSSLYVKYEIGSEEGICALLLEYFANNCQDTAKEFIQDLDVGYLSAESSVGEEEFEEMLELSNNKKNKTLVLSKDLFTHEKIENISKLLGVLNKYSDFSIVCDTSLDTKYQNYITEYKNEAIEEVDEINAYDGTVIYKYSFNDSNVLIGGASFARVAKIKDQDEIIINIDDRHIRSVFKQDLNLQGTIALNLISTDELEKNPWINEGYTYKRVNIERLIHNE
;
A
#
# COMPACT_ATOMS: atom_id res chain seq x y z
N MET A 1 9.49 -22.16 -0.26
CA MET A 1 10.46 -21.03 -0.09
C MET A 1 9.76 -19.98 0.75
N LYS A 2 10.47 -19.36 1.71
CA LYS A 2 9.87 -18.39 2.63
C LYS A 2 9.34 -17.16 1.89
N VAL A 3 10.07 -16.69 0.89
CA VAL A 3 9.59 -15.72 -0.11
C VAL A 3 9.03 -16.48 -1.32
N ASN A 4 7.86 -16.12 -1.83
CA ASN A 4 7.27 -16.73 -3.04
C ASN A 4 6.15 -15.85 -3.63
N SER A 5 5.50 -16.29 -4.70
CA SER A 5 4.34 -15.62 -5.31
C SER A 5 3.06 -16.48 -5.29
N ASN A 6 3.04 -17.55 -4.47
CA ASN A 6 1.94 -18.51 -4.44
C ASN A 6 0.90 -18.11 -3.38
N LEU A 7 -0.31 -17.78 -3.84
CA LEU A 7 -1.46 -17.45 -3.00
C LEU A 7 -1.95 -18.60 -2.11
N ASP A 8 -1.55 -19.84 -2.35
CA ASP A 8 -1.76 -20.96 -1.41
C ASP A 8 -1.05 -20.71 -0.08
N THR A 9 0.07 -19.97 -0.08
CA THR A 9 0.76 -19.59 1.17
C THR A 9 -0.15 -18.71 2.02
N VAL A 10 -0.80 -17.72 1.38
CA VAL A 10 -1.80 -16.84 2.02
C VAL A 10 -2.99 -17.66 2.52
N LEU A 11 -3.53 -18.55 1.69
CA LEU A 11 -4.69 -19.38 2.02
C LEU A 11 -4.46 -20.26 3.24
N ASN A 12 -3.25 -20.79 3.44
CA ASN A 12 -2.90 -21.69 4.55
C ASN A 12 -2.36 -20.96 5.81
N SER A 13 -2.42 -19.62 5.82
CA SER A 13 -1.95 -18.79 6.93
C SER A 13 -2.97 -18.70 8.07
N ASP A 14 -2.49 -18.50 9.29
CA ASP A 14 -3.29 -18.19 10.48
C ASP A 14 -3.06 -16.75 11.01
N PHE A 15 -2.11 -16.02 10.41
CA PHE A 15 -1.92 -14.58 10.56
C PHE A 15 -1.42 -13.98 9.24
N ILE A 16 -2.04 -12.89 8.79
CA ILE A 16 -1.73 -12.26 7.51
C ILE A 16 -1.59 -10.75 7.70
N ILE A 17 -0.48 -10.18 7.26
CA ILE A 17 -0.35 -8.74 7.03
C ILE A 17 -0.45 -8.52 5.52
N VAL A 18 -1.39 -7.70 5.07
CA VAL A 18 -1.47 -7.23 3.68
C VAL A 18 -1.00 -5.79 3.66
N LEU A 19 0.17 -5.54 3.05
CA LEU A 19 0.74 -4.21 2.91
C LEU A 19 0.49 -3.67 1.50
N GLY A 20 -0.38 -2.66 1.42
CA GLY A 20 -0.90 -2.16 0.16
C GLY A 20 -1.96 -3.09 -0.44
N SER A 21 -2.19 -2.99 -1.75
CA SER A 21 -3.20 -3.72 -2.53
C SER A 21 -4.62 -3.43 -2.06
N LEU A 22 -5.34 -2.63 -2.85
CA LEU A 22 -6.77 -2.49 -2.67
C LEU A 22 -7.50 -3.83 -2.96
N LEU A 23 -7.80 -4.57 -1.89
CA LEU A 23 -8.49 -5.88 -1.96
C LEU A 23 -9.92 -5.73 -2.53
N ASP A 24 -10.55 -6.86 -2.81
CA ASP A 24 -11.79 -7.07 -3.55
C ASP A 24 -11.72 -6.67 -5.03
N GLU A 25 -11.69 -5.38 -5.34
CA GLU A 25 -11.92 -4.92 -6.71
C GLU A 25 -10.68 -5.11 -7.61
N THR A 26 -9.48 -5.00 -7.05
CA THR A 26 -8.24 -4.88 -7.82
C THR A 26 -7.35 -6.14 -7.76
N HIS A 27 -7.58 -7.00 -6.75
CA HIS A 27 -6.85 -8.27 -6.55
C HIS A 27 -7.81 -9.39 -6.06
N GLN A 28 -8.71 -9.85 -6.93
CA GLN A 28 -9.75 -10.84 -6.58
C GLN A 28 -9.19 -12.18 -6.09
N GLU A 29 -8.10 -12.66 -6.69
CA GLU A 29 -7.48 -13.93 -6.29
C GLU A 29 -6.87 -13.84 -4.89
N LEU A 30 -6.08 -12.78 -4.62
CA LEU A 30 -5.53 -12.53 -3.28
C LEU A 30 -6.65 -12.40 -2.25
N THR A 31 -7.69 -11.63 -2.57
CA THR A 31 -8.87 -11.47 -1.73
C THR A 31 -9.52 -12.81 -1.40
N SER A 32 -9.64 -13.69 -2.39
CA SER A 32 -10.22 -15.03 -2.22
C SER A 32 -9.37 -15.90 -1.29
N SER A 33 -8.04 -15.84 -1.40
CA SER A 33 -7.13 -16.55 -0.50
C SER A 33 -7.19 -16.02 0.92
N VAL A 34 -7.24 -14.70 1.12
CA VAL A 34 -7.40 -14.08 2.45
C VAL A 34 -8.74 -14.51 3.09
N LYS A 35 -9.86 -14.46 2.34
CA LYS A 35 -11.17 -14.91 2.83
C LYS A 35 -11.14 -16.38 3.26
N LYS A 36 -10.56 -17.26 2.44
CA LYS A 36 -10.41 -18.68 2.76
C LYS A 36 -9.52 -18.92 3.99
N ALA A 37 -8.43 -18.17 4.16
CA ALA A 37 -7.59 -18.28 5.34
C ALA A 37 -8.36 -17.93 6.62
N ARG A 38 -9.18 -16.88 6.58
CA ARG A 38 -10.07 -16.51 7.70
C ARG A 38 -11.08 -17.61 8.01
N GLU A 39 -11.73 -18.16 6.98
CA GLU A 39 -12.78 -19.17 7.13
C GLU A 39 -12.25 -20.54 7.57
N LEU A 40 -11.09 -20.97 7.05
CA LEU A 40 -10.56 -22.32 7.24
C LEU A 40 -9.57 -22.41 8.40
N ASN A 41 -8.80 -21.35 8.64
CA ASN A 41 -7.71 -21.36 9.63
C ASN A 41 -7.93 -20.37 10.78
N ASN A 42 -9.08 -19.69 10.82
CA ASN A 42 -9.35 -18.59 11.75
C ASN A 42 -8.22 -17.54 11.71
N ALA A 43 -7.76 -17.22 10.49
CA ALA A 43 -6.66 -16.29 10.30
C ALA A 43 -7.02 -14.89 10.80
N ASP A 44 -6.10 -14.28 11.55
CA ASP A 44 -6.16 -12.86 11.84
C ASP A 44 -5.55 -12.07 10.69
N VAL A 45 -6.23 -11.01 10.26
CA VAL A 45 -5.83 -10.24 9.08
C VAL A 45 -5.62 -8.79 9.47
N VAL A 46 -4.37 -8.35 9.36
CA VAL A 46 -3.98 -6.95 9.43
C VAL A 46 -3.94 -6.42 7.99
N TYR A 47 -4.75 -5.40 7.71
CA TYR A 47 -4.77 -4.75 6.41
C TYR A 47 -4.22 -3.34 6.53
N MET A 48 -3.09 -3.08 5.86
CA MET A 48 -2.39 -1.81 5.91
C MET A 48 -2.53 -1.10 4.55
N HIS A 49 -3.18 0.07 4.51
CA HIS A 49 -3.39 0.80 3.26
C HIS A 49 -3.68 2.30 3.47
N PRO A 50 -3.20 3.23 2.62
CA PRO A 50 -3.49 4.67 2.75
C PRO A 50 -4.94 5.05 2.50
N ILE A 51 -5.58 4.33 1.57
CA ILE A 51 -7.00 4.54 1.22
C ILE A 51 -7.91 4.06 2.34
N ASP A 52 -8.70 4.99 2.87
CA ASP A 52 -9.75 4.74 3.84
C ASP A 52 -11.06 4.38 3.13
N ASP A 53 -11.32 3.06 3.04
CA ASP A 53 -12.58 2.50 2.56
C ASP A 53 -13.28 1.71 3.68
N LYS A 54 -14.49 2.15 4.04
CA LYS A 54 -15.34 1.48 5.03
C LYS A 54 -15.67 0.02 4.68
N LYS A 55 -15.65 -0.36 3.40
CA LYS A 55 -15.90 -1.74 2.97
C LYS A 55 -14.81 -2.68 3.50
N ILE A 56 -13.56 -2.23 3.47
CA ILE A 56 -12.38 -3.04 3.83
C ILE A 56 -12.22 -3.16 5.34
N LYS A 57 -12.53 -2.09 6.09
CA LYS A 57 -12.49 -2.09 7.57
C LYS A 57 -13.27 -3.25 8.19
N ASN A 58 -14.37 -3.69 7.56
CA ASN A 58 -15.20 -4.78 8.07
C ASN A 58 -14.62 -6.18 7.77
N MET A 59 -13.55 -6.28 6.98
CA MET A 59 -12.98 -7.54 6.51
C MET A 59 -11.64 -7.93 7.16
N SER A 60 -11.03 -7.02 7.92
CA SER A 60 -9.79 -7.22 8.66
C SER A 60 -10.03 -7.40 10.17
N SER A 61 -9.13 -8.12 10.86
CA SER A 61 -9.03 -8.08 12.32
C SER A 61 -8.54 -6.72 12.80
N LEU A 62 -7.59 -6.14 12.06
CA LEU A 62 -7.06 -4.80 12.29
C LEU A 62 -6.88 -4.08 10.95
N TYR A 63 -7.42 -2.87 10.83
CA TYR A 63 -7.21 -1.99 9.68
C TYR A 63 -6.27 -0.86 10.09
N VAL A 64 -5.13 -0.73 9.42
CA VAL A 64 -4.13 0.30 9.69
C VAL A 64 -4.03 1.22 8.48
N LYS A 65 -4.41 2.47 8.69
CA LYS A 65 -4.23 3.52 7.68
C LYS A 65 -2.87 4.15 7.89
N TYR A 66 -2.07 4.26 6.82
CA TYR A 66 -0.79 4.96 6.84
C TYR A 66 -0.74 6.11 5.83
N GLU A 67 0.25 6.98 5.97
CA GLU A 67 0.47 8.14 5.09
C GLU A 67 1.08 7.71 3.74
N ILE A 68 0.64 8.32 2.65
CA ILE A 68 1.19 7.98 1.32
C ILE A 68 2.69 8.26 1.29
N GLY A 69 3.48 7.34 0.72
CA GLY A 69 4.93 7.47 0.65
C GLY A 69 5.67 7.07 1.94
N SER A 70 4.96 6.70 3.00
CA SER A 70 5.58 6.26 4.25
C SER A 70 5.94 4.76 4.25
N GLU A 71 5.83 4.06 3.12
CA GLU A 71 6.01 2.61 3.07
C GLU A 71 7.41 2.15 3.50
N GLU A 72 8.45 2.95 3.25
CA GLU A 72 9.80 2.69 3.75
C GLU A 72 9.84 2.68 5.28
N GLY A 73 9.26 3.71 5.92
CA GLY A 73 9.12 3.79 7.37
C GLY A 73 8.28 2.66 7.95
N ILE A 74 7.18 2.29 7.28
CA ILE A 74 6.35 1.13 7.68
C ILE A 74 7.15 -0.17 7.62
N CYS A 75 7.96 -0.38 6.57
CA CYS A 75 8.83 -1.56 6.50
C CYS A 75 9.91 -1.56 7.60
N ALA A 76 10.44 -0.39 7.97
CA ALA A 76 11.39 -0.26 9.08
C ALA A 76 10.73 -0.55 10.44
N LEU A 77 9.51 -0.07 10.67
CA LEU A 77 8.73 -0.38 11.87
C LEU A 77 8.37 -1.87 11.93
N LEU A 78 7.97 -2.49 10.80
CA LEU A 78 7.74 -3.94 10.77
C LEU A 78 8.99 -4.73 11.18
N LEU A 79 10.20 -4.24 10.89
CA LEU A 79 11.44 -4.85 11.39
C LEU A 79 11.59 -4.71 12.89
N GLU A 80 11.41 -3.51 13.45
CA GLU A 80 11.49 -3.27 14.89
C GLU A 80 10.58 -4.23 15.67
N TYR A 81 9.33 -4.39 15.21
CA TYR A 81 8.36 -5.20 15.94
C TYR A 81 8.47 -6.71 15.67
N PHE A 82 8.82 -7.14 14.44
CA PHE A 82 8.75 -8.57 14.07
C PHE A 82 10.09 -9.24 13.81
N ALA A 83 11.17 -8.49 13.58
CA ALA A 83 12.49 -9.09 13.42
C ALA A 83 13.08 -9.47 14.79
N ASN A 84 13.72 -10.63 14.84
CA ASN A 84 14.25 -11.21 16.07
C ASN A 84 15.69 -11.66 15.86
N ASN A 85 16.54 -11.46 16.87
CA ASN A 85 17.96 -11.87 16.83
C ASN A 85 18.74 -11.29 15.64
N CYS A 86 18.43 -10.06 15.23
CA CYS A 86 19.18 -9.34 14.20
C CYS A 86 20.67 -9.23 14.55
N GLN A 87 21.51 -9.24 13.52
CA GLN A 87 22.97 -9.16 13.63
C GLN A 87 23.49 -8.08 12.69
N ASP A 88 24.76 -7.71 12.89
CA ASP A 88 25.51 -6.83 11.99
C ASP A 88 24.75 -5.53 11.65
N THR A 89 24.69 -5.15 10.37
CA THR A 89 24.09 -3.88 9.91
C THR A 89 22.61 -3.79 10.22
N ALA A 90 21.88 -4.90 10.19
CA ALA A 90 20.46 -4.93 10.54
C ALA A 90 20.24 -4.63 12.03
N LYS A 91 21.14 -5.09 12.91
CA LYS A 91 21.03 -4.78 14.33
C LYS A 91 21.31 -3.31 14.61
N GLU A 92 22.36 -2.76 14.00
CA GLU A 92 22.72 -1.35 14.13
C GLU A 92 21.58 -0.44 13.64
N PHE A 93 21.04 -0.72 12.45
CA PHE A 93 19.91 0.02 11.88
C PHE A 93 18.69 0.06 12.82
N ILE A 94 18.30 -1.09 13.38
CA ILE A 94 17.14 -1.19 14.27
C ILE A 94 17.40 -0.41 15.59
N GLN A 95 18.62 -0.47 16.13
CA GLN A 95 18.97 0.22 17.37
C GLN A 95 18.97 1.75 17.25
N ASP A 96 19.24 2.25 16.05
CA ASP A 96 19.27 3.68 15.75
C ASP A 96 17.92 4.20 15.20
N LEU A 97 16.89 3.34 15.10
CA LEU A 97 15.59 3.70 14.55
C LEU A 97 14.82 4.66 15.48
N ASP A 98 14.43 5.82 14.95
CA ASP A 98 13.53 6.73 15.65
C ASP A 98 12.07 6.30 15.43
N VAL A 99 11.61 5.36 16.26
CA VAL A 99 10.24 4.83 16.23
C VAL A 99 9.21 5.96 16.37
N GLY A 100 9.44 6.90 17.28
CA GLY A 100 8.51 8.01 17.55
C GLY A 100 8.34 8.93 16.34
N TYR A 101 9.43 9.27 15.66
CA TYR A 101 9.40 10.03 14.42
C TYR A 101 8.66 9.27 13.32
N LEU A 102 9.03 8.01 13.06
CA LEU A 102 8.40 7.22 11.99
C LEU A 102 6.92 6.99 12.24
N SER A 103 6.52 6.74 13.48
CA SER A 103 5.10 6.60 13.84
C SER A 103 4.31 7.89 13.61
N ALA A 104 4.89 9.05 13.97
CA ALA A 104 4.26 10.34 13.74
C ALA A 104 4.07 10.64 12.25
N GLU A 105 5.12 10.45 11.43
CA GLU A 105 5.09 10.80 10.01
C GLU A 105 4.34 9.77 9.14
N SER A 106 4.37 8.49 9.51
CA SER A 106 3.59 7.45 8.81
C SER A 106 2.11 7.45 9.20
N SER A 107 1.71 8.22 10.22
CA SER A 107 0.37 8.18 10.83
C SER A 107 0.00 6.79 11.39
N VAL A 108 0.97 5.98 11.78
CA VAL A 108 0.77 4.67 12.42
C VAL A 108 1.50 4.64 13.76
N GLY A 109 0.74 4.60 14.85
CA GLY A 109 1.29 4.60 16.20
C GLY A 109 1.89 3.25 16.60
N GLU A 110 2.61 3.26 17.71
CA GLU A 110 3.11 2.04 18.36
C GLU A 110 1.96 1.09 18.75
N GLU A 111 0.81 1.65 19.14
CA GLU A 111 -0.39 0.90 19.54
C GLU A 111 -0.87 -0.06 18.43
N GLU A 112 -0.89 0.38 17.17
CA GLU A 112 -1.27 -0.50 16.06
C GLU A 112 -0.29 -1.67 15.90
N PHE A 113 1.02 -1.44 16.05
CA PHE A 113 2.02 -2.52 15.96
C PHE A 113 1.97 -3.46 17.17
N GLU A 114 1.71 -2.95 18.37
CA GLU A 114 1.46 -3.76 19.56
C GLU A 114 0.24 -4.67 19.37
N GLU A 115 -0.86 -4.15 18.82
CA GLU A 115 -2.05 -4.95 18.49
C GLU A 115 -1.72 -6.01 17.41
N MET A 116 -0.93 -5.68 16.39
CA MET A 116 -0.45 -6.68 15.42
C MET A 116 0.34 -7.80 16.10
N LEU A 117 1.19 -7.48 17.07
CA LEU A 117 1.95 -8.47 17.83
C LEU A 117 1.02 -9.39 18.64
N GLU A 118 0.02 -8.83 19.31
CA GLU A 118 -0.98 -9.59 20.05
C GLU A 118 -1.75 -10.55 19.14
N LEU A 119 -2.22 -10.08 17.97
CA LEU A 119 -2.89 -10.90 16.96
C LEU A 119 -1.98 -12.00 16.39
N SER A 120 -0.68 -11.74 16.29
CA SER A 120 0.30 -12.71 15.79
C SER A 120 0.71 -13.77 16.83
N ASN A 121 0.33 -13.59 18.10
CA ASN A 121 0.80 -14.44 19.18
C ASN A 121 0.26 -15.87 19.05
N ASN A 122 1.12 -16.86 19.24
CA ASN A 122 0.84 -18.30 19.05
C ASN A 122 0.43 -18.73 17.63
N LYS A 123 0.51 -17.83 16.64
CA LYS A 123 0.25 -18.13 15.22
C LYS A 123 1.47 -18.81 14.60
N LYS A 124 1.24 -19.83 13.78
CA LYS A 124 2.29 -20.69 13.22
C LYS A 124 2.65 -20.31 11.78
N ASN A 125 1.65 -19.93 11.00
CA ASN A 125 1.78 -19.64 9.58
C ASN A 125 1.49 -18.15 9.36
N LYS A 126 2.52 -17.34 9.60
CA LYS A 126 2.46 -15.89 9.40
C LYS A 126 2.87 -15.53 7.98
N THR A 127 2.08 -14.70 7.31
CA THR A 127 2.38 -14.25 5.94
C THR A 127 2.31 -12.74 5.81
N LEU A 128 3.34 -12.15 5.21
CA LEU A 128 3.36 -10.76 4.77
C LEU A 128 3.12 -10.75 3.26
N VAL A 129 2.03 -10.13 2.83
CA VAL A 129 1.70 -9.94 1.42
C VAL A 129 2.18 -8.56 0.99
N LEU A 130 2.99 -8.53 -0.06
CA LEU A 130 3.52 -7.31 -0.66
C LEU A 130 2.83 -7.05 -2.00
N SER A 131 2.13 -5.92 -2.08
CA SER A 131 1.47 -5.46 -3.31
C SER A 131 2.44 -4.82 -4.30
N LYS A 132 2.05 -4.82 -5.58
CA LYS A 132 2.66 -4.01 -6.64
C LYS A 132 2.73 -2.51 -6.32
N ASP A 133 1.85 -2.02 -5.44
CA ASP A 133 1.84 -0.59 -5.06
C ASP A 133 3.17 -0.17 -4.44
N LEU A 134 3.75 -1.07 -3.62
CA LEU A 134 5.06 -0.89 -3.01
C LEU A 134 6.19 -0.85 -4.06
N PHE A 135 6.06 -1.62 -5.13
CA PHE A 135 7.14 -1.82 -6.11
C PHE A 135 7.40 -0.60 -6.99
N THR A 136 6.45 0.34 -6.99
CA THR A 136 6.57 1.62 -7.69
C THR A 136 7.10 2.75 -6.81
N HIS A 137 7.35 2.48 -5.53
CA HIS A 137 7.89 3.46 -4.58
C HIS A 137 9.32 3.86 -4.96
N GLU A 138 9.67 5.14 -4.80
CA GLU A 138 11.00 5.64 -5.18
C GLU A 138 12.13 5.00 -4.36
N LYS A 139 11.82 4.59 -3.12
CA LYS A 139 12.71 3.87 -2.20
C LYS A 139 12.63 2.34 -2.30
N ILE A 140 12.09 1.79 -3.39
CA ILE A 140 11.91 0.33 -3.53
C ILE A 140 13.21 -0.47 -3.30
N GLU A 141 14.36 0.09 -3.64
CA GLU A 141 15.65 -0.56 -3.35
C GLU A 141 15.87 -0.76 -1.85
N ASN A 142 15.76 0.30 -1.05
CA ASN A 142 15.97 0.22 0.39
C ASN A 142 14.85 -0.59 1.08
N ILE A 143 13.59 -0.40 0.65
CA ILE A 143 12.44 -1.23 1.05
C ILE A 143 12.73 -2.73 0.84
N SER A 144 13.31 -3.10 -0.29
CA SER A 144 13.62 -4.50 -0.58
C SER A 144 14.73 -5.06 0.31
N LYS A 145 15.71 -4.23 0.70
CA LYS A 145 16.74 -4.60 1.68
C LYS A 145 16.14 -4.79 3.08
N LEU A 146 15.27 -3.87 3.52
CA LEU A 146 14.51 -3.99 4.77
C LEU A 146 13.70 -5.29 4.80
N LEU A 147 12.97 -5.60 3.72
CA LEU A 147 12.22 -6.85 3.59
C LEU A 147 13.12 -8.09 3.54
N GLY A 148 14.35 -7.97 3.05
CA GLY A 148 15.39 -9.01 3.13
C GLY A 148 15.80 -9.33 4.56
N VAL A 149 15.96 -8.31 5.40
CA VAL A 149 16.18 -8.47 6.85
C VAL A 149 14.98 -9.18 7.48
N LEU A 150 13.76 -8.75 7.16
CA LEU A 150 12.55 -9.35 7.72
C LEU A 150 12.44 -10.81 7.31
N ASN A 151 12.70 -11.14 6.04
CA ASN A 151 12.78 -12.52 5.56
C ASN A 151 13.85 -13.33 6.30
N LYS A 152 14.98 -12.73 6.67
CA LYS A 152 16.04 -13.43 7.40
C LYS A 152 15.72 -13.65 8.88
N TYR A 153 15.20 -12.63 9.56
CA TYR A 153 15.16 -12.54 11.02
C TYR A 153 13.76 -12.63 11.64
N SER A 154 12.69 -12.79 10.85
CA SER A 154 11.34 -13.06 11.38
C SER A 154 10.91 -14.52 11.13
N ASP A 155 9.67 -14.87 11.45
CA ASP A 155 9.00 -16.12 11.08
C ASP A 155 8.02 -15.99 9.90
N PHE A 156 7.93 -14.82 9.26
CA PHE A 156 6.99 -14.57 8.16
C PHE A 156 7.37 -15.25 6.85
N SER A 157 6.42 -15.94 6.21
CA SER A 157 6.50 -16.12 4.77
C SER A 157 6.17 -14.80 4.06
N ILE A 158 6.90 -14.46 3.00
CA ILE A 158 6.63 -13.26 2.20
C ILE A 158 6.03 -13.69 0.88
N VAL A 159 4.83 -13.19 0.57
CA VAL A 159 4.18 -13.39 -0.73
C VAL A 159 4.22 -12.09 -1.50
N CYS A 160 4.97 -12.05 -2.59
CA CYS A 160 5.10 -10.88 -3.45
C CYS A 160 4.47 -11.12 -4.82
N ASP A 161 3.88 -10.08 -5.40
CA ASP A 161 3.41 -10.09 -6.78
C ASP A 161 4.57 -10.33 -7.77
N THR A 162 4.30 -11.02 -8.89
CA THR A 162 5.32 -11.41 -9.87
C THR A 162 5.87 -10.25 -10.70
N SER A 163 5.27 -9.06 -10.58
CA SER A 163 5.72 -7.84 -11.25
C SER A 163 6.94 -7.17 -10.60
N LEU A 164 7.40 -7.64 -9.44
CA LEU A 164 8.62 -7.13 -8.81
C LEU A 164 9.85 -7.38 -9.69
N ASP A 165 10.66 -6.35 -9.91
CA ASP A 165 11.93 -6.48 -10.64
C ASP A 165 12.85 -7.51 -9.95
N THR A 166 13.48 -8.38 -10.75
CA THR A 166 14.38 -9.45 -10.28
C THR A 166 15.48 -8.92 -9.36
N LYS A 167 16.01 -7.71 -9.60
CA LYS A 167 17.01 -7.07 -8.73
C LYS A 167 16.48 -6.94 -7.31
N TYR A 168 15.29 -6.38 -7.16
CA TYR A 168 14.65 -6.14 -5.87
C TYR A 168 14.19 -7.44 -5.21
N GLN A 169 13.68 -8.39 -6.00
CA GLN A 169 13.37 -9.72 -5.51
C GLN A 169 14.60 -10.40 -4.88
N ASN A 170 15.77 -10.26 -5.50
CA ASN A 170 17.02 -10.83 -4.98
C ASN A 170 17.44 -10.22 -3.64
N TYR A 171 17.22 -8.92 -3.42
CA TYR A 171 17.48 -8.31 -2.10
C TYR A 171 16.60 -8.92 -1.00
N ILE A 172 15.36 -9.29 -1.33
CA ILE A 172 14.45 -9.93 -0.35
C ILE A 172 14.84 -11.38 -0.11
N THR A 173 15.15 -12.14 -1.16
CA THR A 173 15.38 -13.60 -1.08
C THR A 173 16.77 -13.98 -0.58
N GLU A 174 17.79 -13.20 -0.93
CA GLU A 174 19.20 -13.51 -0.71
C GLU A 174 19.90 -12.45 0.15
N TYR A 175 19.35 -12.12 1.33
CA TYR A 175 19.99 -11.19 2.26
C TYR A 175 21.45 -11.58 2.53
N LYS A 176 22.38 -10.71 2.11
CA LYS A 176 23.84 -10.83 2.23
C LYS A 176 24.42 -9.71 3.10
N ASN A 177 23.69 -9.30 4.13
CA ASN A 177 24.11 -8.23 5.02
C ASN A 177 24.32 -6.90 4.27
N GLU A 178 23.38 -6.60 3.37
CA GLU A 178 23.34 -5.36 2.62
C GLU A 178 23.31 -4.16 3.58
N ALA A 179 23.94 -3.06 3.16
CA ALA A 179 23.82 -1.80 3.88
C ALA A 179 22.42 -1.21 3.66
N ILE A 180 21.70 -1.03 4.78
CA ILE A 180 20.39 -0.40 4.84
C ILE A 180 20.61 1.10 5.02
N GLU A 181 19.94 1.90 4.22
CA GLU A 181 19.96 3.35 4.33
C GLU A 181 18.99 3.79 5.44
N GLU A 182 19.31 4.87 6.14
CA GLU A 182 18.36 5.54 7.02
C GLU A 182 17.08 5.87 6.26
N VAL A 183 15.93 5.81 6.93
CA VAL A 183 14.65 6.13 6.31
C VAL A 183 14.65 7.63 5.99
N ASP A 184 14.36 7.97 4.74
CA ASP A 184 14.29 9.36 4.30
C ASP A 184 13.14 10.11 5.01
N GLU A 185 13.21 11.45 4.99
CA GLU A 185 12.08 12.27 5.42
C GLU A 185 10.81 11.93 4.63
N ILE A 186 9.74 11.61 5.35
CA ILE A 186 8.46 11.27 4.74
C ILE A 186 7.77 12.56 4.29
N ASN A 187 7.54 12.69 2.99
CA ASN A 187 6.88 13.86 2.42
C ASN A 187 5.36 13.76 2.59
N ALA A 188 4.74 14.70 3.31
CA ALA A 188 3.28 14.77 3.44
C ALA A 188 2.58 14.92 2.07
N TYR A 189 1.54 14.11 1.81
CA TYR A 189 0.73 14.20 0.58
C TYR A 189 -0.50 15.08 0.78
N ASP A 190 -0.26 16.38 0.89
CA ASP A 190 -1.33 17.38 1.06
C ASP A 190 -2.20 17.55 -0.20
N GLY A 191 -3.48 17.89 0.03
CA GLY A 191 -4.42 18.24 -1.03
C GLY A 191 -5.15 17.03 -1.60
N THR A 192 -5.28 16.97 -2.92
CA THR A 192 -5.98 15.90 -3.64
C THR A 192 -5.01 14.93 -4.27
N VAL A 193 -5.20 13.64 -4.00
CA VAL A 193 -4.36 12.56 -4.53
C VAL A 193 -5.20 11.58 -5.32
N ILE A 194 -4.65 11.04 -6.41
CA ILE A 194 -5.24 9.91 -7.13
C ILE A 194 -4.44 8.64 -6.86
N TYR A 195 -5.16 7.52 -6.78
CA TYR A 195 -4.62 6.17 -6.75
C TYR A 195 -4.88 5.49 -8.09
N LYS A 196 -3.84 4.91 -8.70
CA LYS A 196 -3.96 4.09 -9.90
C LYS A 196 -4.79 2.84 -9.58
N TYR A 197 -6.04 2.84 -10.01
CA TYR A 197 -6.98 1.81 -9.60
C TYR A 197 -7.17 0.69 -10.63
N SER A 198 -7.90 0.97 -11.71
CA SER A 198 -8.30 -0.05 -12.67
C SER A 198 -8.60 0.57 -14.04
N PHE A 199 -9.00 -0.27 -14.98
CA PHE A 199 -9.44 0.12 -16.31
C PHE A 199 -10.97 0.12 -16.41
N ASN A 200 -11.50 0.99 -17.26
CA ASN A 200 -12.94 1.06 -17.53
C ASN A 200 -13.19 1.54 -18.97
N ASP A 201 -14.41 1.45 -19.49
CA ASP A 201 -14.75 1.94 -20.84
C ASP A 201 -14.57 3.46 -20.98
N SER A 202 -14.56 4.19 -19.86
CA SER A 202 -14.40 5.64 -19.80
C SER A 202 -13.60 6.06 -18.57
N ASN A 203 -12.98 7.24 -18.64
CA ASN A 203 -12.25 7.83 -17.52
C ASN A 203 -13.24 8.25 -16.43
N VAL A 204 -13.06 7.70 -15.23
CA VAL A 204 -13.89 7.99 -14.06
C VAL A 204 -12.99 8.19 -12.85
N LEU A 205 -13.20 9.31 -12.14
CA LEU A 205 -12.53 9.57 -10.86
C LEU A 205 -13.52 9.33 -9.73
N ILE A 206 -13.30 8.28 -8.93
CA ILE A 206 -14.18 7.94 -7.81
C ILE A 206 -13.58 8.47 -6.52
N GLY A 207 -14.27 9.37 -5.82
CA GLY A 207 -13.75 9.95 -4.58
C GLY A 207 -14.81 10.18 -3.51
N GLY A 208 -14.33 10.34 -2.27
CA GLY A 208 -15.16 10.64 -1.12
C GLY A 208 -15.66 12.09 -1.07
N ALA A 209 -16.54 12.37 -0.10
CA ALA A 209 -17.06 13.72 0.13
C ALA A 209 -15.96 14.74 0.50
N SER A 210 -14.91 14.31 1.19
CA SER A 210 -13.77 15.17 1.55
C SER A 210 -12.93 15.53 0.32
N PHE A 211 -12.63 14.55 -0.56
CA PHE A 211 -11.99 14.82 -1.86
C PHE A 211 -12.78 15.86 -2.66
N ALA A 212 -14.09 15.64 -2.85
CA ALA A 212 -14.95 16.54 -3.62
C ALA A 212 -14.94 17.98 -3.07
N ARG A 213 -14.93 18.12 -1.74
CA ARG A 213 -14.88 19.42 -1.06
C ARG A 213 -13.57 20.16 -1.32
N VAL A 214 -12.43 19.48 -1.18
CA VAL A 214 -11.10 20.07 -1.41
C VAL A 214 -10.93 20.44 -2.89
N ALA A 215 -11.35 19.55 -3.80
CA ALA A 215 -11.34 19.78 -5.25
C ALA A 215 -12.39 20.80 -5.74
N LYS A 216 -13.36 21.18 -4.89
CA LYS A 216 -14.49 22.07 -5.23
C LYS A 216 -15.35 21.55 -6.40
N ILE A 217 -15.57 20.25 -6.44
CA ILE A 217 -16.39 19.54 -7.44
C ILE A 217 -17.59 18.86 -6.78
N LYS A 218 -18.54 18.41 -7.59
CA LYS A 218 -19.75 17.67 -7.20
C LYS A 218 -19.88 16.39 -8.02
N ASP A 219 -20.70 15.46 -7.52
CA ASP A 219 -21.03 14.25 -8.25
C ASP A 219 -21.50 14.55 -9.68
N GLN A 220 -21.02 13.77 -10.64
CA GLN A 220 -21.22 13.91 -12.10
C GLN A 220 -20.57 15.14 -12.75
N ASP A 221 -19.78 15.96 -12.05
CA ASP A 221 -19.03 17.03 -12.70
C ASP A 221 -18.02 16.43 -13.70
N GLU A 222 -18.00 16.99 -14.91
CA GLU A 222 -16.87 16.80 -15.82
C GLU A 222 -15.67 17.59 -15.31
N ILE A 223 -14.50 16.94 -15.30
CA ILE A 223 -13.29 17.47 -14.68
C ILE A 223 -12.07 17.29 -15.57
N ILE A 224 -11.08 18.15 -15.34
CA ILE A 224 -9.71 17.97 -15.78
C ILE A 224 -8.87 17.57 -14.57
N ILE A 225 -8.12 16.47 -14.70
CA ILE A 225 -7.11 16.03 -13.74
C ILE A 225 -5.76 16.51 -14.25
N ASN A 226 -5.16 17.48 -13.56
CA ASN A 226 -3.85 18.02 -13.89
C ASN A 226 -2.75 17.35 -13.06
N ILE A 227 -1.70 16.88 -13.73
CA ILE A 227 -0.49 16.31 -13.14
C ILE A 227 0.71 16.97 -13.82
N ASP A 228 1.45 17.76 -13.06
CA ASP A 228 2.50 18.64 -13.59
C ASP A 228 1.94 19.50 -14.75
N ASP A 229 2.58 19.49 -15.92
CA ASP A 229 2.17 20.22 -17.13
C ASP A 229 1.21 19.43 -18.04
N ARG A 230 0.70 18.28 -17.58
CA ARG A 230 -0.13 17.37 -18.37
C ARG A 230 -1.50 17.19 -17.75
N HIS A 231 -2.49 16.81 -18.56
CA HIS A 231 -3.84 16.65 -18.09
C HIS A 231 -4.63 15.59 -18.84
N ILE A 232 -5.65 15.05 -18.17
CA ILE A 232 -6.66 14.16 -18.76
C ILE A 232 -8.06 14.62 -18.36
N ARG A 233 -9.07 14.28 -19.17
CA ARG A 233 -10.48 14.52 -18.84
C ARG A 233 -11.06 13.30 -18.14
N SER A 234 -11.94 13.53 -17.17
CA SER A 234 -12.64 12.48 -16.43
C SER A 234 -14.01 12.98 -15.96
N VAL A 235 -14.85 12.07 -15.47
CA VAL A 235 -16.09 12.39 -14.76
C VAL A 235 -15.93 12.02 -13.30
N PHE A 236 -16.25 12.94 -12.40
CA PHE A 236 -16.22 12.66 -10.97
C PHE A 236 -17.46 11.86 -10.55
N LYS A 237 -17.24 10.78 -9.80
CA LYS A 237 -18.30 10.01 -9.13
C LYS A 237 -18.04 9.95 -7.64
N GLN A 238 -19.05 10.29 -6.84
CA GLN A 238 -18.93 10.28 -5.40
C GLN A 238 -19.24 8.89 -4.81
N ASP A 239 -18.30 8.32 -4.05
CA ASP A 239 -18.55 7.14 -3.19
C ASP A 239 -18.51 7.55 -1.72
N LEU A 240 -19.59 7.30 -0.97
CA LEU A 240 -19.73 7.65 0.45
C LEU A 240 -18.98 6.69 1.40
N ASN A 241 -18.46 5.58 0.88
CA ASN A 241 -17.61 4.65 1.62
C ASN A 241 -16.15 5.14 1.67
N LEU A 242 -15.70 5.84 0.63
CA LEU A 242 -14.37 6.42 0.58
C LEU A 242 -14.29 7.66 1.48
N GLN A 243 -13.24 7.70 2.30
CA GLN A 243 -12.94 8.82 3.20
C GLN A 243 -11.60 9.46 2.83
N GLY A 244 -11.39 10.70 3.29
CA GLY A 244 -10.17 11.45 3.01
C GLY A 244 -10.14 12.06 1.61
N THR A 245 -8.93 12.38 1.16
CA THR A 245 -8.65 13.15 -0.06
C THR A 245 -7.90 12.33 -1.10
N ILE A 246 -8.04 11.00 -1.05
CA ILE A 246 -7.56 10.07 -2.08
C ILE A 246 -8.76 9.63 -2.93
N ALA A 247 -8.64 9.69 -4.25
CA ALA A 247 -9.64 9.20 -5.21
C ALA A 247 -9.08 8.05 -6.06
N LEU A 248 -9.94 7.10 -6.41
CA LEU A 248 -9.63 5.98 -7.30
C LEU A 248 -9.74 6.46 -8.75
N ASN A 249 -8.65 6.32 -9.50
CA ASN A 249 -8.62 6.73 -10.91
C ASN A 249 -8.82 5.52 -11.83
N LEU A 250 -9.97 5.49 -12.51
CA LEU A 250 -10.25 4.53 -13.56
C LEU A 250 -10.00 5.20 -14.91
N ILE A 251 -9.22 4.56 -15.76
CA ILE A 251 -8.79 5.11 -17.05
C ILE A 251 -9.17 4.15 -18.16
N SER A 252 -9.59 4.66 -19.32
CA SER A 252 -9.82 3.80 -20.48
C SER A 252 -8.52 3.36 -21.14
N THR A 253 -8.54 2.20 -21.79
CA THR A 253 -7.37 1.69 -22.51
C THR A 253 -6.89 2.69 -23.56
N ASP A 254 -7.82 3.29 -24.32
CA ASP A 254 -7.53 4.33 -25.33
C ASP A 254 -6.86 5.57 -24.71
N GLU A 255 -7.29 5.98 -23.52
CA GLU A 255 -6.67 7.10 -22.81
C GLU A 255 -5.26 6.71 -22.34
N LEU A 256 -5.09 5.52 -21.77
CA LEU A 256 -3.79 5.05 -21.32
C LEU A 256 -2.78 4.92 -22.48
N GLU A 257 -3.22 4.45 -23.65
CA GLU A 257 -2.34 4.35 -24.83
C GLU A 257 -1.87 5.73 -25.30
N LYS A 258 -2.73 6.75 -25.22
CA LYS A 258 -2.39 8.14 -25.59
C LYS A 258 -1.57 8.84 -24.51
N ASN A 259 -1.84 8.52 -23.25
CA ASN A 259 -1.29 9.19 -22.08
C ASN A 259 -0.67 8.17 -21.09
N PRO A 260 0.34 7.38 -21.48
CA PRO A 260 0.91 6.31 -20.64
C PRO A 260 1.46 6.83 -19.31
N TRP A 261 1.95 8.07 -19.33
CA TRP A 261 2.48 8.81 -18.19
C TRP A 261 1.54 8.90 -16.99
N ILE A 262 0.22 8.78 -17.18
CA ILE A 262 -0.74 8.83 -16.08
C ILE A 262 -0.49 7.71 -15.06
N ASN A 263 0.03 6.57 -15.52
CA ASN A 263 0.25 5.35 -14.73
C ASN A 263 1.73 4.99 -14.55
N GLU A 264 2.64 5.83 -15.02
CA GLU A 264 4.09 5.71 -14.82
C GLU A 264 4.50 6.16 -13.42
N GLY A 265 5.56 5.56 -12.88
CA GLY A 265 6.09 5.89 -11.55
C GLY A 265 5.19 5.39 -10.42
N TYR A 266 5.26 6.08 -9.28
CA TYR A 266 4.56 5.71 -8.06
C TYR A 266 3.04 5.70 -8.22
N THR A 267 2.39 4.70 -7.61
CA THR A 267 0.94 4.43 -7.71
C THR A 267 0.06 5.60 -7.24
N TYR A 268 0.56 6.45 -6.34
CA TYR A 268 -0.14 7.64 -5.86
C TYR A 268 0.43 8.91 -6.49
N LYS A 269 -0.46 9.81 -6.92
CA LYS A 269 -0.06 11.10 -7.53
C LYS A 269 -0.87 12.25 -6.96
N ARG A 270 -0.18 13.30 -6.53
CA ARG A 270 -0.83 14.58 -6.24
C ARG A 270 -1.36 15.17 -7.53
N VAL A 271 -2.58 15.69 -7.48
CA VAL A 271 -3.24 16.26 -8.65
C VAL A 271 -3.92 17.56 -8.29
N ASN A 272 -4.07 18.43 -9.29
CA ASN A 272 -4.96 19.57 -9.23
C ASN A 272 -6.20 19.26 -10.07
N ILE A 273 -7.39 19.40 -9.47
CA ILE A 273 -8.65 19.16 -10.16
C ILE A 273 -9.28 20.48 -10.60
N GLU A 274 -9.69 20.55 -11.86
CA GLU A 274 -10.45 21.65 -12.41
C GLU A 274 -11.81 21.17 -12.90
N ARG A 275 -12.86 21.93 -12.59
CA ARG A 275 -14.21 21.64 -13.07
C ARG A 275 -14.44 22.25 -14.45
N LEU A 276 -14.93 21.47 -15.40
CA LEU A 276 -15.35 21.95 -16.71
C LEU A 276 -16.72 22.63 -16.62
N ILE A 277 -16.72 23.96 -16.64
CA ILE A 277 -17.96 24.74 -16.71
C ILE A 277 -18.40 24.79 -18.17
N HIS A 278 -19.49 24.12 -18.48
CA HIS A 278 -20.17 24.27 -19.76
C HIS A 278 -20.97 25.56 -19.70
N ASN A 279 -20.51 26.60 -20.39
CA ASN A 279 -21.32 27.80 -20.59
C ASN A 279 -22.43 27.42 -21.58
N GLU A 280 -23.67 27.42 -21.09
CA GLU A 280 -24.89 27.29 -21.91
C GLU A 280 -25.02 28.44 -22.92
#